data_AF-A0A535T5P2-F1
#
_entry.id   AF-A0A535T5P2-F1
#
_cell.length_a   1.000
_cell.length_b   1.000
_cell.length_c   1.000
_cell.angle_alpha   90.00
_cell.angle_beta   90.00
_cell.angle_gamma   90.00
#
_symmetry.space_group_name_H-M   'P 1'
#
loop_
_entity.id
_entity.type
_entity.pdbx_description
1 polymer ?
#
loop_
_entity_poly.entity_id
_entity_poly.type
_entity_poly.pdbx_seq_one_letter_code
_entity_poly.pdbx_strand_id
1 'polypeptide(L)'
;MSFDIIKGLATTFKNMGKKPTTVSYPEEERELPPRFRGRHVLHRYENGLERCVGCYLCAGACPADAIYIEAEENSEDNRVSPGERYARVFDV
;
A
#
# COMPACT_ATOMS: atom_id res chain seq x y z
N MET A 1 50.39 -2.23 21.30
CA MET A 1 48.92 -2.07 21.26
C MET A 1 48.45 -2.43 19.86
N SER A 2 47.54 -3.39 19.74
CA SER A 2 47.18 -4.02 18.46
C SER A 2 46.71 -2.98 17.42
N PHE A 3 47.33 -2.95 16.24
CA PHE A 3 47.11 -1.96 15.17
C PHE A 3 45.63 -1.88 14.74
N ASP A 4 44.93 -3.01 14.88
CA ASP A 4 43.50 -3.14 14.59
C ASP A 4 42.60 -2.34 15.53
N ILE A 5 42.99 -2.22 16.81
CA ILE A 5 42.21 -1.46 17.80
C ILE A 5 42.25 0.04 17.47
N ILE A 6 43.43 0.55 17.10
CA ILE A 6 43.61 1.95 16.71
C ILE A 6 42.80 2.26 15.44
N LYS A 7 42.86 1.36 14.45
CA LYS A 7 42.09 1.49 13.20
C LYS A 7 40.57 1.46 13.45
N GLY A 8 40.10 0.61 14.35
CA GLY A 8 38.70 0.54 14.76
C GLY A 8 38.23 1.84 15.42
N LEU A 9 38.97 2.32 16.42
CA LEU A 9 38.68 3.60 17.11
C LEU A 9 38.68 4.78 16.14
N ALA A 10 39.68 4.88 15.26
CA ALA A 10 39.74 5.93 14.25
C ALA A 10 38.51 5.92 13.32
N THR A 11 38.00 4.74 12.98
CA THR A 11 36.78 4.57 12.18
C THR A 11 35.54 5.04 12.93
N THR A 12 35.42 4.71 14.22
CA THR A 12 34.31 5.18 15.07
C THR A 12 34.32 6.71 15.21
N PHE A 13 35.47 7.30 15.52
CA PHE A 13 35.60 8.76 15.61
C PHE A 13 35.26 9.46 14.29
N LYS A 14 35.65 8.88 13.14
CA LYS A 14 35.28 9.40 11.81
C LYS A 14 33.77 9.38 11.56
N ASN A 15 33.03 8.40 12.07
CA ASN A 15 31.59 8.30 11.87
C ASN A 15 30.78 9.09 12.92
N MET A 16 31.34 9.33 14.11
CA MET A 16 30.66 10.07 15.20
C MET A 16 30.29 11.51 14.82
N GLY A 17 31.08 12.17 13.95
CA GLY A 17 30.79 13.51 13.46
C GLY A 17 29.89 13.57 12.21
N LYS A 18 29.47 12.44 11.65
CA LYS A 18 28.59 12.41 10.49
C LYS A 18 27.14 12.59 10.91
N LYS A 19 26.34 13.22 10.05
CA LYS A 19 24.89 13.29 10.24
C LYS A 19 24.28 11.88 10.22
N PRO A 20 23.29 11.60 11.08
CA PRO A 20 22.60 10.31 11.08
C PRO A 20 21.83 10.12 9.77
N THR A 21 21.81 8.88 9.26
CA THR A 21 21.04 8.48 8.06
C THR A 21 19.57 8.16 8.39
N THR A 22 19.19 8.23 9.66
CA THR A 22 17.83 7.94 10.13
C THR A 22 16.86 9.04 9.71
N VAL A 23 15.58 8.68 9.65
CA VAL A 23 14.45 9.59 9.41
C VAL A 23 13.60 9.58 10.68
N SER A 24 13.15 10.74 11.15
CA SER A 24 12.34 10.85 12.38
C SER A 24 10.87 10.58 12.08
N TYR A 25 10.45 9.32 12.12
CA TYR A 25 9.03 8.99 11.99
C TYR A 25 8.31 9.24 13.33
N PRO A 26 7.11 9.86 13.35
CA PRO A 26 6.23 10.20 12.22
C PRO A 26 6.39 11.63 11.66
N GLU A 27 7.27 12.46 12.22
CA GLU A 27 7.40 13.87 11.80
C GLU A 27 7.95 14.02 10.37
N GLU A 28 8.82 13.11 9.96
CA GLU A 28 9.42 13.01 8.64
C GLU A 28 9.04 11.66 8.00
N GLU A 29 8.39 11.72 6.85
CA GLU A 29 8.06 10.53 6.07
C GLU A 29 9.08 10.29 4.95
N ARG A 30 9.29 9.02 4.60
CA ARG A 30 10.11 8.65 3.45
C ARG A 30 9.30 8.76 2.17
N GLU A 31 9.94 9.26 1.11
CA GLU A 31 9.34 9.22 -0.22
C GLU A 31 9.12 7.77 -0.68
N LEU A 32 7.86 7.41 -0.93
CA LEU A 32 7.51 6.10 -1.45
C LEU A 32 7.66 6.07 -2.97
N PRO A 33 8.20 5.00 -3.56
CA PRO A 33 8.30 4.89 -5.00
C PRO A 33 6.90 4.81 -5.63
N PRO A 34 6.70 5.26 -6.89
CA PRO A 34 5.39 5.24 -7.56
C PRO A 34 4.71 3.87 -7.66
N ARG A 35 5.48 2.78 -7.53
CA ARG A 35 4.98 1.38 -7.58
C ARG A 35 4.91 0.72 -6.21
N PHE A 36 4.91 1.50 -5.12
CA PHE A 36 4.76 0.97 -3.79
C PHE A 36 3.42 0.23 -3.64
N ARG A 37 3.45 -0.99 -3.10
CA ARG A 37 2.26 -1.81 -2.84
C ARG A 37 1.79 -1.54 -1.42
N GLY A 38 0.91 -0.54 -1.28
CA GLY A 38 0.31 -0.14 0.00
C GLY A 38 -1.04 -0.78 0.25
N ARG A 39 -1.90 -0.04 0.96
CA ARG A 39 -3.28 -0.46 1.24
C ARG A 39 -4.10 -0.56 -0.05
N HIS A 40 -4.89 -1.61 -0.17
CA HIS A 40 -5.84 -1.78 -1.27
C HIS A 40 -6.93 -0.70 -1.20
N VAL A 41 -7.28 -0.12 -2.35
CA VAL A 41 -8.30 0.92 -2.46
C VAL A 41 -9.20 0.65 -3.68
N LEU A 42 -10.49 0.90 -3.54
CA LEU A 42 -11.43 0.88 -4.65
C LEU A 42 -11.44 2.24 -5.33
N HIS A 43 -11.04 2.26 -6.61
CA HIS A 43 -11.05 3.47 -7.41
C HIS A 43 -12.41 3.71 -8.05
N ARG A 44 -12.69 4.98 -8.34
CA ARG A 44 -13.87 5.45 -9.08
C ARG A 44 -13.47 5.95 -10.46
N TYR A 45 -14.43 6.00 -11.38
CA TYR A 45 -14.31 6.73 -12.64
C TYR A 45 -14.51 8.24 -12.41
N GLU A 46 -14.22 9.05 -13.42
CA GLU A 46 -14.38 10.51 -13.36
C GLU A 46 -15.84 10.93 -13.15
N ASN A 47 -16.80 10.11 -13.59
CA ASN A 47 -18.23 10.30 -13.36
C ASN A 47 -18.71 9.88 -11.96
N GLY A 48 -17.80 9.45 -11.07
CA GLY A 48 -18.11 9.06 -9.70
C GLY A 48 -18.54 7.59 -9.50
N LEU A 49 -18.79 6.84 -10.58
CA LEU A 49 -19.13 5.42 -10.49
C LEU A 49 -17.92 4.59 -10.03
N GLU A 50 -18.17 3.54 -9.25
CA GLU A 50 -17.13 2.61 -8.80
C GLU A 50 -16.63 1.75 -9.95
N ARG A 51 -15.31 1.48 -9.98
CA ARG A 51 -14.71 0.60 -10.98
C ARG A 51 -14.94 -0.88 -10.69
N CYS A 52 -15.22 -1.23 -9.44
CA CYS A 52 -15.51 -2.60 -9.05
C CYS A 52 -16.90 -3.00 -9.54
N VAL A 53 -16.99 -4.10 -10.28
CA VAL A 53 -18.27 -4.66 -10.76
C VAL A 53 -18.67 -5.94 -10.04
N GLY A 54 -18.00 -6.26 -8.91
CA GLY A 54 -18.29 -7.48 -8.15
C GLY A 54 -18.02 -8.77 -8.93
N CYS A 55 -17.00 -8.83 -9.79
CA CYS A 55 -16.72 -9.98 -10.67
C CYS A 55 -15.97 -11.15 -10.00
N TYR A 56 -15.58 -11.01 -8.74
CA TYR A 56 -14.84 -12.03 -7.98
C TYR A 56 -13.45 -12.43 -8.52
N LEU A 57 -12.95 -11.79 -9.59
CA LEU A 57 -11.65 -12.15 -10.18
C LEU A 57 -10.47 -11.89 -9.23
N CYS A 58 -10.49 -10.79 -8.47
CA CYS A 58 -9.43 -10.50 -7.50
C CYS A 58 -9.44 -11.48 -6.33
N ALA A 59 -10.61 -11.88 -5.84
CA ALA A 59 -10.74 -12.90 -4.80
C ALA A 59 -10.27 -14.27 -5.30
N GLY A 60 -10.70 -14.70 -6.49
CA GLY A 60 -10.27 -15.97 -7.08
C GLY A 60 -8.79 -16.01 -7.47
N ALA A 61 -8.17 -14.86 -7.75
CA ALA A 61 -6.73 -14.76 -8.02
C ALA A 61 -5.88 -14.60 -6.75
N CYS A 62 -6.50 -14.40 -5.58
CA CYS A 62 -5.77 -14.16 -4.34
C CYS A 62 -5.09 -15.46 -3.88
N PRO A 63 -3.76 -15.51 -3.74
CA PRO A 63 -3.07 -16.72 -3.29
C PRO A 63 -3.25 -17.01 -1.80
N ALA A 64 -3.80 -16.06 -1.04
CA ALA A 64 -3.97 -16.14 0.41
C ALA A 64 -5.44 -16.20 0.85
N ASP A 65 -6.38 -16.24 -0.11
CA ASP A 65 -7.83 -16.22 0.15
C ASP A 65 -8.26 -15.09 1.13
N ALA A 66 -7.63 -13.91 1.01
CA ALA A 66 -7.81 -12.80 1.95
C ALA A 66 -8.96 -11.84 1.58
N ILE A 67 -9.63 -12.05 0.45
CA ILE A 67 -10.59 -11.08 -0.10
C ILE A 67 -12.01 -11.66 -0.02
N TYR A 68 -12.90 -10.96 0.68
CA TYR A 68 -14.32 -11.27 0.73
C TYR A 68 -15.13 -10.25 -0.08
N ILE A 69 -16.04 -10.74 -0.92
CA ILE A 69 -16.88 -9.91 -1.78
C ILE A 69 -18.33 -10.37 -1.69
N GLU A 70 -19.24 -9.43 -1.48
CA GLU A 70 -20.68 -9.64 -1.65
C GLU A 70 -21.18 -8.72 -2.76
N ALA A 71 -21.64 -9.31 -3.87
CA ALA A 71 -22.12 -8.55 -5.02
C ALA A 71 -23.63 -8.29 -4.97
N GLU A 72 -24.04 -7.12 -5.44
CA GLU A 72 -25.44 -6.69 -5.55
C GLU A 72 -25.69 -6.09 -6.94
N GLU A 73 -26.93 -6.16 -7.42
CA GLU A 73 -27.33 -5.63 -8.72
C GLU A 73 -27.59 -4.12 -8.64
N ASN A 74 -27.22 -3.39 -9.70
CA ASN A 74 -27.59 -1.98 -9.82
C ASN A 74 -29.11 -1.87 -10.01
N SER A 75 -29.73 -0.82 -9.46
CA SER A 75 -31.13 -0.47 -9.77
C SER A 75 -31.19 0.73 -10.73
N GLU A 76 -32.36 0.97 -11.34
CA GLU A 76 -32.56 2.15 -12.20
C GLU A 76 -32.36 3.46 -11.43
N ASP A 77 -32.77 3.49 -10.16
CA ASP A 77 -32.68 4.66 -9.29
C ASP A 77 -31.31 4.82 -8.61
N ASN A 78 -30.53 3.73 -8.48
CA ASN A 78 -29.24 3.74 -7.79
C ASN A 78 -28.20 2.89 -8.52
N ARG A 79 -27.44 3.57 -9.38
CA ARG A 79 -26.33 2.97 -10.12
C ARG A 79 -24.99 3.28 -9.46
N VAL A 80 -24.35 2.25 -8.93
CA VAL A 80 -23.07 2.34 -8.22
C VAL A 80 -21.88 2.08 -9.15
N SER A 81 -22.02 1.14 -10.10
CA SER A 81 -20.97 0.80 -11.06
C SER A 81 -21.48 0.88 -12.52
N PRO A 82 -20.59 0.91 -13.53
CA PRO A 82 -21.01 0.81 -14.93
C PRO A 82 -21.52 -0.58 -15.33
N GLY A 83 -21.13 -1.63 -14.59
CA GLY A 83 -21.50 -3.01 -14.90
C GLY A 83 -22.92 -3.37 -14.51
N GLU A 84 -23.28 -4.66 -14.63
CA GLU A 84 -24.56 -5.19 -14.16
C GLU A 84 -24.65 -5.18 -12.62
N ARG A 85 -23.50 -5.34 -11.95
CA ARG A 85 -23.38 -5.49 -10.50
C ARG A 85 -22.30 -4.59 -9.91
N TYR A 86 -22.32 -4.41 -8.61
CA TYR A 86 -21.25 -3.77 -7.83
C TYR A 86 -20.92 -4.60 -6.58
N ALA A 87 -19.83 -4.28 -5.90
CA ALA A 87 -19.48 -4.92 -4.63
C ALA A 87 -20.15 -4.15 -3.47
N ARG A 88 -21.22 -4.72 -2.91
CA ARG A 88 -21.88 -4.21 -1.69
C ARG A 88 -20.94 -4.29 -0.49
N VAL A 89 -20.18 -5.38 -0.41
CA VAL A 89 -19.12 -5.60 0.59
C VAL A 89 -17.83 -5.92 -0.15
N PHE A 90 -16.74 -5.27 0.25
CA PHE A 90 -15.39 -5.53 -0.22
C PHE A 90 -14.42 -5.41 0.95
N ASP A 91 -14.04 -6.56 1.51
CA ASP A 91 -13.11 -6.65 2.64
C ASP A 91 -11.80 -7.33 2.19
N VAL A 92 -10.67 -6.73 2.58
CA VAL A 92 -9.29 -7.14 2.26
C VAL A 92 -8.41 -7.02 3.48
#